data_AF-A0A6C0AKC5-F1
#
_entry.id   AF-A0A6C0AKC5-F1
#
_cell.length_a   1.000
_cell.length_b   1.000
_cell.length_c   1.000
_cell.angle_alpha   90.00
_cell.angle_beta   90.00
_cell.angle_gamma   90.00
#
_symmetry.space_group_name_H-M   'P 1'
#
loop_
_entity.id
_entity.type
_entity.pdbx_description
1 polymer ?
#
loop_
_entity_poly.entity_id
_entity_poly.type
_entity_poly.pdbx_seq_one_letter_code
_entity_poly.pdbx_strand_id
1 'polypeptide(L)'
;MSRIEAIGSWVLRSLVTIYHAAEVCAYGRNPTYETMAWSLYDKSGYKISVSEYHELDIGGGETNFILHDVRKTIGFNQIHKVAVHWVDGDHWRSPYKLAELFFSPPPPWLYIGFGESPDALTDCTEELNCLIAYDNRVTSDVLSAIMPVSEGKTWYYIHPKTFETQEFPADGIVIDDPPSSEDQPEPSTKDD
;
A
#
# COMPACT_ATOMS: atom_id res chain seq x y z
N MET A 1 -4.65 -12.52 -39.32
CA MET A 1 -5.19 -13.18 -38.12
C MET A 1 -5.63 -14.58 -38.52
N SER A 2 -5.08 -15.62 -37.89
CA SER A 2 -5.45 -17.00 -38.22
C SER A 2 -6.88 -17.27 -37.73
N ARG A 3 -7.60 -18.19 -38.40
CA ARG A 3 -8.97 -18.58 -37.96
C ARG A 3 -8.99 -19.07 -36.51
N ILE A 4 -7.89 -19.64 -36.03
CA ILE A 4 -7.73 -20.14 -34.67
C ILE A 4 -7.66 -18.98 -33.66
N GLU A 5 -6.91 -17.92 -33.97
CA GLU A 5 -6.84 -16.71 -33.13
C GLU A 5 -8.20 -16.00 -33.03
N ALA A 6 -8.93 -15.94 -34.15
CA ALA A 6 -10.26 -15.35 -34.19
C ALA A 6 -11.25 -16.14 -33.31
N ILE A 7 -11.24 -17.47 -33.41
CA ILE A 7 -12.08 -18.35 -32.59
C ILE A 7 -11.69 -18.25 -31.11
N GLY A 8 -10.39 -18.29 -30.80
CA GLY A 8 -9.89 -18.15 -29.42
C GLY A 8 -10.29 -16.83 -28.78
N SER A 9 -10.15 -15.71 -29.49
CA SER A 9 -10.59 -14.40 -29.01
C SER A 9 -12.11 -14.34 -28.82
N TRP A 10 -12.89 -15.04 -29.64
CA TRP A 10 -14.35 -15.08 -29.54
C TRP A 10 -14.82 -15.85 -28.30
N VAL A 11 -14.17 -16.98 -28.01
CA VAL A 11 -14.44 -17.79 -26.81
C VAL A 11 -14.10 -17.00 -25.54
N LEU A 12 -12.93 -16.35 -25.51
CA LEU A 12 -12.50 -15.59 -24.33
C LEU A 12 -13.40 -14.39 -24.05
N ARG A 13 -13.78 -13.64 -25.09
CA ARG A 13 -14.75 -12.53 -24.96
C ARG A 13 -16.10 -13.00 -24.49
N SER A 14 -16.57 -14.14 -25.02
CA SER A 14 -17.86 -14.71 -24.61
C SER A 14 -17.85 -15.12 -23.14
N LEU A 15 -16.80 -15.78 -22.67
CA LEU A 15 -16.63 -16.13 -21.26
C LEU A 15 -16.64 -14.89 -20.36
N VAL A 16 -15.80 -13.88 -20.65
CA VAL A 16 -15.73 -12.65 -19.86
C VAL A 16 -17.08 -11.92 -19.83
N THR A 17 -17.78 -11.87 -20.95
CA THR A 17 -19.09 -11.19 -21.05
C THR A 17 -20.16 -11.95 -20.28
N ILE A 18 -20.17 -13.29 -20.34
CA ILE A 18 -21.12 -14.12 -19.58
C ILE A 18 -20.86 -13.99 -18.07
N TYR A 19 -19.60 -13.98 -17.64
CA TYR A 19 -19.26 -13.77 -16.24
C TYR A 19 -19.69 -12.39 -15.74
N HIS A 20 -19.39 -11.33 -16.51
CA HIS A 20 -19.83 -9.98 -16.17
C HIS A 20 -21.36 -9.86 -16.11
N ALA A 21 -22.06 -10.45 -17.08
CA ALA A 21 -23.52 -10.48 -17.09
C ALA A 21 -24.08 -11.28 -15.92
N ALA A 22 -23.47 -12.41 -15.53
CA ALA A 22 -23.89 -13.19 -14.37
C ALA A 22 -23.72 -12.40 -13.06
N GLU A 23 -22.62 -11.68 -12.89
CA GLU A 23 -22.41 -10.81 -11.72
C GLU A 23 -23.43 -9.67 -11.65
N VAL A 24 -23.65 -8.98 -12.75
CA VAL A 24 -24.61 -7.86 -12.83
C VAL A 24 -26.04 -8.34 -12.63
N CYS A 25 -26.44 -9.47 -13.25
CA CYS A 25 -27.81 -9.96 -13.24
C CYS A 25 -28.18 -10.74 -11.98
N ALA A 26 -27.28 -11.55 -11.40
CA ALA A 26 -27.59 -12.34 -10.22
C ALA A 26 -27.49 -11.54 -8.92
N TYR A 27 -26.62 -10.52 -8.88
CA TYR A 27 -26.29 -9.81 -7.65
C TYR A 27 -26.53 -8.29 -7.71
N GLY A 28 -26.93 -7.74 -8.86
CA GLY A 28 -27.35 -6.33 -8.99
C GLY A 28 -26.27 -5.29 -8.62
N ARG A 29 -24.99 -5.68 -8.59
CA ARG A 29 -23.86 -4.85 -8.14
C ARG A 29 -22.89 -4.60 -9.30
N ASN A 30 -22.41 -3.35 -9.44
CA ASN A 30 -21.05 -3.13 -9.91
C ASN A 30 -20.14 -3.59 -8.75
N PRO A 31 -19.29 -4.61 -8.90
CA PRO A 31 -18.54 -5.13 -7.77
C PRO A 31 -17.49 -4.10 -7.34
N THR A 32 -17.78 -3.42 -6.23
CA THR A 32 -16.85 -2.63 -5.42
C THR A 32 -17.20 -2.93 -3.97
N TYR A 33 -16.57 -3.96 -3.39
CA TYR A 33 -16.66 -4.20 -1.95
C TYR A 33 -15.40 -3.63 -1.32
N GLU A 34 -15.58 -2.56 -0.56
CA GLU A 34 -14.54 -1.98 0.27
C GLU A 34 -14.79 -2.46 1.70
N THR A 35 -13.94 -3.35 2.21
CA THR A 35 -13.96 -3.75 3.61
C THR A 35 -12.78 -3.12 4.30
N MET A 36 -13.03 -2.45 5.40
CA MET A 36 -12.02 -1.82 6.23
C MET A 36 -12.03 -2.50 7.59
N ALA A 37 -10.88 -3.03 7.96
CA ALA A 37 -10.57 -3.45 9.32
C ALA A 37 -9.46 -2.54 9.83
N TRP A 38 -9.23 -2.54 11.14
CA TRP A 38 -8.05 -1.89 11.71
C TRP A 38 -7.44 -2.75 12.79
N SER A 39 -6.16 -2.47 13.00
CA SER A 39 -5.30 -3.06 14.00
C SER A 39 -4.59 -1.90 14.71
N LEU A 40 -4.81 -1.75 16.02
CA LEU A 40 -4.10 -0.77 16.84
C LEU A 40 -2.92 -1.41 17.55
N TYR A 41 -1.80 -0.70 17.57
CA TYR A 41 -0.53 -1.17 18.13
C TYR A 41 -0.01 -0.17 19.17
N ASP A 42 0.16 -0.65 20.39
CA ASP A 42 0.80 0.11 21.47
C ASP A 42 2.27 -0.30 21.66
N LYS A 43 2.98 0.41 22.55
CA LYS A 43 4.38 0.11 22.91
C LYS A 43 4.60 -1.28 23.50
N SER A 44 3.53 -1.99 23.88
CA SER A 44 3.56 -3.36 24.40
C SER A 44 3.21 -4.42 23.34
N GLY A 45 2.99 -4.02 22.08
CA GLY A 45 2.64 -4.94 20.99
C GLY A 45 1.21 -5.48 21.09
N TYR A 46 0.34 -4.84 21.87
CA TYR A 46 -1.06 -5.22 21.98
C TYR A 46 -1.77 -4.90 20.65
N LYS A 47 -2.56 -5.87 20.15
CA LYS A 47 -3.31 -5.78 18.90
C LYS A 47 -4.80 -6.00 19.15
N ILE A 48 -5.62 -4.99 18.87
CA ILE A 48 -7.07 -5.15 18.72
C ILE A 48 -7.39 -5.15 17.24
N SER A 49 -8.11 -6.17 16.75
CA SER A 49 -8.63 -6.19 15.39
C SER A 49 -10.15 -6.23 15.40
N VAL A 50 -10.77 -5.31 14.65
CA VAL A 50 -12.22 -5.27 14.47
C VAL A 50 -12.52 -5.45 12.98
N SER A 51 -13.42 -6.38 12.65
CA SER A 51 -13.82 -6.68 11.27
C SER A 51 -14.95 -5.78 10.75
N GLU A 52 -15.48 -4.91 11.60
CA GLU A 52 -16.55 -3.97 11.28
C GLU A 52 -15.96 -2.69 10.69
N TYR A 53 -16.68 -2.11 9.73
CA TYR A 53 -16.33 -0.83 9.13
C TYR A 53 -16.29 0.27 10.19
N HIS A 54 -15.23 1.07 10.15
CA HIS A 54 -15.06 2.29 10.93
C HIS A 54 -14.44 3.38 10.03
N GLU A 55 -14.53 4.64 10.44
CA GLU A 55 -13.87 5.72 9.72
C GLU A 55 -12.34 5.63 9.94
N LEU A 56 -11.55 6.07 8.94
CA LEU A 56 -10.09 6.15 9.04
C LEU A 56 -9.62 7.18 10.10
N ASP A 57 -10.55 7.86 10.75
CA ASP A 57 -10.34 8.80 11.83
C ASP A 57 -10.66 8.12 13.16
N ILE A 58 -9.62 7.86 13.96
CA ILE A 58 -9.76 7.42 15.35
C ILE A 58 -9.14 8.51 16.21
N GLY A 59 -9.94 9.06 17.12
CA GLY A 59 -9.52 10.08 18.07
C GLY A 59 -8.43 9.59 19.02
N GLY A 60 -7.61 10.53 19.51
CA GLY A 60 -6.37 10.29 20.24
C GLY A 60 -6.41 9.25 21.37
N GLY A 61 -5.25 8.62 21.58
CA GLY A 61 -5.01 7.60 22.59
C GLY A 61 -3.50 7.44 22.87
N GLU A 62 -3.14 6.58 23.83
CA GLU A 62 -1.74 6.34 24.27
C GLU A 62 -0.94 5.42 23.32
N THR A 63 -1.31 5.34 22.04
CA THR A 63 -0.67 4.45 21.06
C THR A 63 0.38 5.16 20.22
N ASN A 64 1.33 4.41 19.65
CA ASN A 64 2.31 4.99 18.73
C ASN A 64 1.68 5.21 17.34
N PHE A 65 1.03 4.17 16.81
CA PHE A 65 0.34 4.21 15.51
C PHE A 65 -0.83 3.21 15.43
N ILE A 66 -1.67 3.43 14.43
CA ILE A 66 -2.82 2.59 14.06
C ILE A 66 -2.62 2.16 12.60
N LEU A 67 -2.84 0.87 12.31
CA LEU A 67 -2.84 0.32 10.96
C LEU A 67 -4.27 0.05 10.52
N HIS A 68 -4.71 0.68 9.44
CA HIS A 68 -6.00 0.39 8.83
C HIS A 68 -5.81 -0.58 7.68
N ASP A 69 -6.28 -1.82 7.85
CA ASP A 69 -6.25 -2.88 6.84
C ASP A 69 -7.43 -2.70 5.90
N VAL A 70 -7.18 -2.22 4.68
CA VAL A 70 -8.23 -1.90 3.71
C VAL A 70 -8.14 -2.84 2.51
N ARG A 71 -9.27 -3.49 2.20
CA ARG A 71 -9.39 -4.36 1.04
C ARG A 71 -10.46 -3.83 0.10
N LYS A 72 -10.10 -3.69 -1.18
CA LYS A 72 -11.00 -3.32 -2.26
C LYS A 72 -11.11 -4.47 -3.25
N THR A 73 -12.33 -4.95 -3.45
CA THR A 73 -12.63 -6.02 -4.40
C THR A 73 -13.33 -5.46 -5.63
N ILE A 74 -12.71 -5.62 -6.80
CA ILE A 74 -13.23 -5.23 -8.12
C ILE A 74 -13.35 -6.49 -8.98
N GLY A 75 -14.56 -7.06 -9.07
CA GLY A 75 -14.76 -8.40 -9.65
C GLY A 75 -13.96 -9.45 -8.88
N PHE A 76 -13.07 -10.17 -9.56
CA PHE A 76 -12.14 -11.13 -8.94
C PHE A 76 -10.83 -10.52 -8.41
N ASN A 77 -10.56 -9.26 -8.73
CA ASN A 77 -9.33 -8.60 -8.30
C ASN A 77 -9.52 -8.06 -6.88
N GLN A 78 -8.62 -8.44 -5.98
CA GLN A 78 -8.53 -7.88 -4.64
C GLN A 78 -7.28 -7.03 -4.53
N ILE A 79 -7.44 -5.78 -4.12
CA ILE A 79 -6.36 -4.87 -3.80
C ILE A 79 -6.33 -4.71 -2.29
N HIS A 80 -5.16 -4.89 -1.70
CA HIS A 80 -4.92 -4.76 -0.27
C HIS A 80 -3.96 -3.61 0.00
N LYS A 81 -4.36 -2.70 0.89
CA LYS A 81 -3.55 -1.56 1.33
C LYS A 81 -3.66 -1.41 2.84
N VAL A 82 -2.58 -0.92 3.44
CA VAL A 82 -2.53 -0.58 4.86
C VAL A 82 -2.27 0.91 4.98
N ALA A 83 -3.18 1.64 5.63
CA ALA A 83 -2.97 3.05 5.97
C ALA A 83 -2.34 3.15 7.37
N VAL A 84 -1.27 3.94 7.51
CA VAL A 84 -0.56 4.14 8.77
C VAL A 84 -0.94 5.50 9.37
N HIS A 85 -1.50 5.50 10.58
CA HIS A 85 -1.88 6.71 11.31
C HIS A 85 -1.09 6.83 12.62
N TRP A 86 -0.26 7.86 12.76
CA TRP A 86 0.53 8.13 13.96
C TRP A 86 -0.23 8.98 14.98
N VAL A 87 -0.14 8.64 16.27
CA VAL A 87 -0.95 9.24 17.36
C VAL A 87 -0.08 10.09 18.32
N ASP A 88 1.17 10.37 17.96
CA ASP A 88 2.17 11.02 18.83
C ASP A 88 2.14 12.57 18.81
N GLY A 89 1.15 13.18 18.14
CA GLY A 89 0.96 14.64 18.08
C GLY A 89 1.96 15.38 17.17
N ASP A 90 3.20 14.88 17.04
CA ASP A 90 4.24 15.41 16.16
C ASP A 90 4.05 14.96 14.70
N HIS A 91 3.45 13.78 14.47
CA HIS A 91 3.22 13.23 13.13
C HIS A 91 1.73 13.20 12.74
N TRP A 92 0.92 14.09 13.32
CA TRP A 92 -0.50 14.22 12.97
C TRP A 92 -0.68 14.55 11.49
N ARG A 93 -1.42 13.70 10.76
CA ARG A 93 -1.82 13.95 9.36
C ARG A 93 -3.34 13.82 9.21
N SER A 94 -3.88 14.57 8.25
CA SER A 94 -5.30 14.53 7.88
C SER A 94 -5.75 13.09 7.61
N PRO A 95 -6.98 12.70 7.98
CA PRO A 95 -7.50 11.37 7.69
C PRO A 95 -7.44 11.10 6.18
N TYR A 96 -6.90 9.94 5.81
CA TYR A 96 -6.87 9.45 4.43
C TYR A 96 -8.29 9.44 3.87
N LYS A 97 -8.48 9.90 2.62
CA LYS A 97 -9.70 9.53 1.91
C LYS A 97 -9.54 8.10 1.41
N LEU A 98 -10.54 7.26 1.63
CA LEU A 98 -10.51 5.85 1.24
C LEU A 98 -10.18 5.64 -0.25
N ALA A 99 -10.68 6.51 -1.12
CA ALA A 99 -10.39 6.45 -2.54
C ALA A 99 -8.91 6.73 -2.88
N GLU A 100 -8.25 7.61 -2.11
CA GLU A 100 -6.87 8.03 -2.33
C GLU A 100 -5.86 6.96 -1.92
N LEU A 101 -6.20 6.11 -0.93
CA LEU A 101 -5.36 4.99 -0.46
C LEU A 101 -4.99 3.99 -1.57
N PHE A 102 -5.85 3.86 -2.59
CA PHE A 102 -5.65 2.91 -3.69
C PHE A 102 -4.92 3.52 -4.90
N PHE A 103 -4.50 4.78 -4.82
CA PHE A 103 -3.50 5.29 -5.74
C PHE A 103 -2.16 4.63 -5.41
N SER A 104 -1.48 4.10 -6.43
CA SER A 104 -0.24 3.34 -6.26
C SER A 104 0.96 4.23 -6.56
N PRO A 105 1.58 4.87 -5.55
CA PRO A 105 2.88 5.52 -5.74
C PRO A 105 3.94 4.52 -6.23
N PRO A 106 5.04 5.02 -6.82
CA PRO A 106 6.24 4.22 -7.00
C PRO A 106 6.69 3.66 -5.64
N PRO A 107 7.07 2.37 -5.58
CA PRO A 107 7.54 1.78 -4.34
C PRO A 107 8.84 2.47 -3.88
N PRO A 108 9.00 2.73 -2.56
CA PRO A 108 10.23 3.30 -2.02
C PRO A 108 11.41 2.29 -2.02
N TRP A 109 11.15 1.02 -2.34
CA TRP A 109 12.14 -0.05 -2.43
C TRP A 109 11.90 -0.93 -3.66
N LEU A 110 12.97 -1.48 -4.25
CA LEU A 110 12.87 -2.56 -5.23
C LEU A 110 12.75 -3.93 -4.55
N TYR A 111 13.34 -4.02 -3.36
CA TYR A 111 13.39 -5.20 -2.52
C TYR A 111 13.41 -4.73 -1.07
N ILE A 112 12.69 -5.40 -0.19
CA ILE A 112 12.74 -5.16 1.25
C ILE A 112 12.70 -6.49 1.99
N GLY A 113 13.52 -6.61 3.02
CA GLY A 113 13.64 -7.82 3.80
C GLY A 113 14.38 -7.60 5.10
N PHE A 114 14.41 -8.62 5.94
CA PHE A 114 15.11 -8.57 7.21
C PHE A 114 16.10 -9.74 7.34
N GLY A 115 17.22 -9.51 8.02
CA GLY A 115 18.28 -10.50 8.18
C GLY A 115 19.37 -10.05 9.15
N GLU A 116 20.37 -10.91 9.34
CA GLU A 116 21.58 -10.58 10.14
C GLU A 116 22.55 -9.69 9.35
N SER A 117 22.47 -9.72 8.02
CA SER A 117 23.34 -8.98 7.12
C SER A 117 22.62 -8.72 5.78
N PRO A 118 23.08 -7.74 4.97
CA PRO A 118 22.49 -7.43 3.67
C PRO A 118 22.56 -8.56 2.64
N ASP A 119 23.41 -9.58 2.85
CA ASP A 119 23.58 -10.73 1.94
C ASP A 119 22.68 -11.92 2.31
N ALA A 120 22.04 -11.89 3.49
CA ALA A 120 21.27 -12.99 4.06
C ALA A 120 19.87 -12.53 4.49
N LEU A 121 19.13 -11.93 3.55
CA LEU A 121 17.83 -11.35 3.78
C LEU A 121 16.69 -12.34 3.53
N THR A 122 15.68 -12.31 4.41
CA THR A 122 14.37 -12.89 4.15
C THR A 122 13.55 -11.88 3.35
N ASP A 123 13.15 -12.24 2.13
CA ASP A 123 12.33 -11.38 1.27
C ASP A 123 10.93 -11.18 1.88
N CYS A 124 10.49 -9.93 1.93
CA CYS A 124 9.17 -9.52 2.40
C CYS A 124 8.52 -8.51 1.43
N THR A 125 9.03 -8.42 0.20
CA THR A 125 8.68 -7.35 -0.74
C THR A 125 7.20 -7.37 -1.07
N GLU A 126 6.65 -8.54 -1.41
CA GLU A 126 5.23 -8.68 -1.76
C GLU A 126 4.30 -8.45 -0.56
N GLU A 127 4.69 -8.94 0.62
CA GLU A 127 3.95 -8.77 1.86
C GLU A 127 3.86 -7.30 2.27
N LEU A 128 4.94 -6.55 2.08
CA LEU A 128 5.06 -5.15 2.46
C LEU A 128 4.58 -4.18 1.38
N ASN A 129 4.29 -4.65 0.15
CA ASN A 129 3.72 -3.81 -0.90
C ASN A 129 2.35 -3.21 -0.54
N CYS A 130 1.66 -3.79 0.45
CA CYS A 130 0.43 -3.22 1.01
C CYS A 130 0.64 -1.86 1.70
N LEU A 131 1.85 -1.54 2.14
CA LEU A 131 2.22 -0.25 2.74
C LEU A 131 2.48 0.84 1.70
N ILE A 132 2.52 0.51 0.40
CA ILE A 132 2.76 1.48 -0.66
C ILE A 132 1.49 2.29 -0.88
N ALA A 133 1.33 3.36 -0.12
CA ALA A 133 0.28 4.36 -0.29
C ALA A 133 0.88 5.73 0.01
N TYR A 134 0.38 6.76 -0.66
CA TYR A 134 0.84 8.12 -0.39
C TYR A 134 0.69 8.46 1.08
N ASP A 135 1.59 9.28 1.59
CA ASP A 135 1.63 9.78 2.95
C ASP A 135 1.87 8.75 4.06
N ASN A 136 1.94 7.46 3.73
CA ASN A 136 2.38 6.46 4.69
C ASN A 136 3.81 6.75 5.12
N ARG A 137 4.00 6.91 6.44
CA ARG A 137 5.31 6.88 7.06
C ARG A 137 5.58 5.48 7.59
N VAL A 138 6.50 4.78 6.92
CA VAL A 138 6.88 3.40 7.22
C VAL A 138 8.16 3.40 8.05
N THR A 139 8.10 2.93 9.29
CA THR A 139 9.26 2.74 10.18
C THR A 139 9.54 1.24 10.40
N SER A 140 10.69 0.89 10.95
CA SER A 140 11.01 -0.50 11.34
C SER A 140 9.98 -1.13 12.28
N ASP A 141 9.34 -0.33 13.14
CA ASP A 141 8.26 -0.77 14.02
C ASP A 141 6.99 -1.14 13.23
N VAL A 142 6.64 -0.33 12.23
CA VAL A 142 5.50 -0.61 11.31
C VAL A 142 5.78 -1.89 10.52
N LEU A 143 6.99 -2.05 9.98
CA LEU A 143 7.39 -3.27 9.27
C LEU A 143 7.27 -4.51 10.16
N SER A 144 7.77 -4.42 11.40
CA SER A 144 7.76 -5.52 12.37
C SER A 144 6.35 -5.84 12.90
N ALA A 145 5.43 -4.87 12.87
CA ALA A 145 4.02 -5.08 13.23
C ALA A 145 3.23 -5.89 12.18
N ILE A 146 3.65 -5.82 10.91
CA ILE A 146 3.06 -6.58 9.80
C ILE A 146 3.77 -7.93 9.63
N MET A 147 5.10 -7.90 9.66
CA MET A 147 5.97 -9.07 9.53
C MET A 147 6.80 -9.22 10.82
N PRO A 148 6.32 -10.01 11.81
CA PRO A 148 7.03 -10.20 13.06
C PRO A 148 8.44 -10.74 12.84
N VAL A 149 9.44 -9.96 13.28
CA VAL A 149 10.86 -10.27 13.12
C VAL A 149 11.39 -10.90 14.41
N SER A 150 12.28 -11.90 14.28
CA SER A 150 13.00 -12.48 15.43
C SER A 150 14.03 -11.48 15.98
N GLU A 151 14.30 -11.53 17.30
CA GLU A 151 15.32 -10.69 17.93
C GLU A 151 16.67 -10.75 17.19
N GLY A 152 17.34 -9.60 17.08
CA GLY A 152 18.68 -9.48 16.49
C GLY A 152 18.73 -9.36 14.97
N LYS A 153 17.59 -9.30 14.28
CA LYS A 153 17.56 -9.04 12.83
C LYS A 153 17.25 -7.58 12.53
N THR A 154 17.83 -7.10 11.43
CA THR A 154 17.71 -5.72 10.96
C THR A 154 17.00 -5.68 9.61
N TRP A 155 16.24 -4.61 9.36
CA TRP A 155 15.59 -4.36 8.08
C TRP A 155 16.56 -3.75 7.07
N TYR A 156 16.52 -4.25 5.84
CA TYR A 156 17.30 -3.76 4.71
C TYR A 156 16.40 -3.60 3.50
N TYR A 157 16.76 -2.68 2.62
CA TYR A 157 16.07 -2.49 1.35
C TYR A 157 17.04 -2.13 0.22
N ILE A 158 16.63 -2.41 -1.01
CA ILE A 158 17.34 -1.95 -2.21
C ILE A 158 16.70 -0.66 -2.67
N HIS A 159 17.46 0.43 -2.64
CA HIS A 159 16.95 1.75 -3.02
C HIS A 159 16.72 1.84 -4.53
N PRO A 160 15.54 2.31 -4.99
CA PRO A 160 15.10 2.16 -6.39
C PRO A 160 15.88 3.00 -7.40
N LYS A 161 16.61 4.03 -6.95
CA LYS A 161 17.41 4.90 -7.83
C LYS A 161 18.88 4.53 -7.86
N THR A 162 19.41 4.01 -6.75
CA THR A 162 20.85 3.72 -6.60
C THR A 162 21.17 2.25 -6.76
N PHE A 163 20.17 1.36 -6.61
CA PHE A 163 20.33 -0.10 -6.63
C PHE A 163 21.25 -0.64 -5.53
N GLU A 164 21.50 0.17 -4.51
CA GLU A 164 22.31 -0.21 -3.36
C GLU A 164 21.43 -0.81 -2.26
N THR A 165 21.90 -1.90 -1.65
CA THR A 165 21.32 -2.44 -0.43
C THR A 165 21.74 -1.56 0.74
N GLN A 166 20.76 -1.03 1.47
CA GLN A 166 20.98 -0.12 2.59
C GLN A 166 20.15 -0.60 3.78
N GLU A 167 20.62 -0.30 4.99
CA GLU A 167 19.83 -0.50 6.21
C GLU A 167 18.61 0.42 6.17
N PHE A 168 17.46 -0.08 6.65
CA PHE A 168 16.24 0.70 6.67
C PHE A 168 16.39 1.89 7.65
N PRO A 169 16.05 3.13 7.22
CA PRO A 169 16.33 4.32 8.02
C PRO A 169 15.54 4.29 9.34
N ALA A 170 16.21 4.69 10.43
CA ALA A 170 15.61 4.73 11.76
C ALA A 170 14.38 5.66 11.84
N ASP A 171 14.42 6.78 11.14
CA ASP A 171 13.31 7.75 11.07
C ASP A 171 12.17 7.30 10.13
N GLY A 172 12.36 6.18 9.44
CA GLY A 172 11.45 5.63 8.45
C GLY A 172 11.51 6.32 7.09
N ILE A 173 10.64 5.87 6.19
CA ILE A 173 10.45 6.43 4.85
C ILE A 173 9.02 6.96 4.75
N VAL A 174 8.87 8.20 4.31
CA VAL A 174 7.57 8.76 3.91
C VAL A 174 7.37 8.52 2.42
N ILE A 175 6.23 7.96 2.04
CA ILE A 175 5.89 7.71 0.65
C ILE A 175 5.23 8.98 0.08
N ASP A 176 6.05 9.86 -0.46
CA ASP A 176 5.60 11.16 -0.97
C ASP A 176 5.07 11.09 -2.41
N ASP A 177 4.21 12.05 -2.76
CA ASP A 177 3.88 12.36 -4.15
C ASP A 177 5.11 12.93 -4.84
N PRO A 178 5.56 12.40 -6.01
CA PRO A 178 6.54 13.12 -6.81
C PRO A 178 6.04 14.57 -7.01
N PRO A 179 6.91 15.57 -6.83
CA PRO A 179 6.50 16.95 -7.02
C PRO A 179 5.89 17.08 -8.42
N SER A 180 4.65 17.58 -8.47
CA SER A 180 3.97 17.90 -9.71
C SER A 180 4.90 18.76 -10.56
N SER A 181 5.15 18.35 -11.79
CA SER A 181 6.08 19.02 -12.72
C SER A 181 5.61 20.41 -13.20
N GLU A 182 4.59 20.99 -12.56
CA GLU A 182 4.00 22.29 -12.90
C GLU A 182 4.76 23.49 -12.30
N ASP A 183 5.79 23.26 -11.48
CA ASP A 183 6.67 24.33 -10.95
C ASP A 183 7.99 24.51 -11.74
N GLN A 184 8.04 24.12 -13.01
CA GLN A 184 9.06 24.67 -13.90
C GLN A 184 8.63 26.07 -14.34
N PRO A 185 9.33 27.16 -13.95
CA PRO A 185 9.03 28.48 -14.46
C PRO A 185 9.16 28.44 -15.99
N GLU A 186 8.09 28.86 -16.68
CA GLU A 186 8.11 29.02 -18.13
C GLU A 186 9.38 29.78 -18.55
N PRO A 187 10.11 29.32 -19.59
CA PRO A 187 11.22 30.09 -20.11
C PRO A 187 10.69 31.43 -20.61
N SER A 188 11.04 32.50 -19.88
CA SER A 188 10.80 33.89 -20.25
C SER A 188 11.32 34.15 -21.65
N THR A 189 10.45 34.14 -22.66
CA THR A 189 10.73 34.75 -23.95
C THR A 189 10.63 36.26 -23.83
N LYS A 190 11.71 36.86 -23.33
CA LYS A 190 12.08 38.23 -23.67
C LYS A 190 13.15 38.13 -24.75
N ASP A 191 12.70 38.19 -26.00
CA ASP A 191 13.56 38.59 -27.11
C ASP A 191 13.36 40.11 -27.29
N ASP A 192 14.48 40.83 -27.16
CA ASP A 192 14.66 42.26 -27.47
C ASP A 192 14.66 42.52 -29.00
#